data_AF-A0A7V6PWQ6-F1
#
_entry.id   AF-A0A7V6PWQ6-F1
#
_cell.length_a   1.000
_cell.length_b   1.000
_cell.length_c   1.000
_cell.angle_alpha   90.00
_cell.angle_beta   90.00
_cell.angle_gamma   90.00
#
_symmetry.space_group_name_H-M   'P 1'
#
loop_
_entity.id
_entity.type
_entity.pdbx_description
1 polymer ?
#
loop_
_entity_poly.entity_id
_entity_poly.type
_entity_poly.pdbx_seq_one_letter_code
_entity_poly.pdbx_strand_id
1 'polypeptide(L)'
;MANVSPFPVYLYDLPIVTKLKITFEIVKEVSKCPNIIGIKTGDIILARRLKIEMPKFHVLFSTIDLFDVANAFGIGKVLDGMFSCTPRNVQKMSEYFEQGNFIEDGKYLNKILDLRDTMARYGIMPCFTAAMNLLGCEGNFAQDYSSKINKSVFEIIKSKMKEIGEL
;
A
#
# COMPACT_ATOMS: atom_id res chain seq x y z
N MET A 1 0.58 25.53 -2.43
CA MET A 1 -0.55 24.60 -2.18
C MET A 1 -0.92 24.52 -0.70
N ALA A 2 -0.04 24.05 0.19
CA ALA A 2 -0.39 23.87 1.62
C ALA A 2 -0.94 25.14 2.31
N ASN A 3 -0.39 26.32 2.03
CA ASN A 3 -0.88 27.58 2.63
C ASN A 3 -2.30 28.00 2.23
N VAL A 4 -2.85 27.43 1.15
CA VAL A 4 -4.19 27.78 0.64
C VAL A 4 -5.17 26.60 0.66
N SER A 5 -4.70 25.40 1.04
CA SER A 5 -5.55 24.22 1.14
C SER A 5 -6.40 24.30 2.41
N PRO A 6 -7.74 24.13 2.32
CA PRO A 6 -8.59 24.05 3.52
C PRO A 6 -8.44 22.72 4.26
N PHE A 7 -7.73 21.74 3.68
CA PHE A 7 -7.50 20.42 4.25
C PHE A 7 -6.02 20.17 4.56
N PRO A 8 -5.72 19.30 5.54
CA PRO A 8 -4.37 18.85 5.80
C PRO A 8 -3.71 18.20 4.58
N VAL A 9 -2.43 18.50 4.38
CA VAL A 9 -1.65 18.04 3.23
C VAL A 9 -0.65 16.98 3.67
N TYR A 10 -0.57 15.91 2.89
CA TYR A 10 0.48 14.90 3.00
C TYR A 10 1.47 15.07 1.84
N LEU A 11 2.75 14.99 2.16
CA LEU A 11 3.80 14.82 1.16
C LEU A 11 3.66 13.43 0.51
N TYR A 12 4.07 13.30 -0.74
CA TYR A 12 4.10 12.01 -1.41
C TYR A 12 5.49 11.72 -1.97
N ASP A 13 6.19 10.79 -1.32
CA ASP A 13 7.54 10.34 -1.69
C ASP A 13 7.45 9.04 -2.51
N LEU A 14 7.63 9.19 -3.82
CA LEU A 14 7.63 8.08 -4.79
C LEU A 14 8.77 8.24 -5.82
N PRO A 15 10.05 8.16 -5.39
CA PRO A 15 11.21 8.47 -6.22
C PRO A 15 11.35 7.59 -7.46
N ILE A 16 10.79 6.38 -7.46
CA ILE A 16 10.79 5.51 -8.63
C ILE A 16 10.05 6.15 -9.83
N VAL A 17 9.04 6.96 -9.56
CA VAL A 17 8.26 7.72 -10.55
C VAL A 17 8.79 9.15 -10.69
N THR A 18 8.93 9.88 -9.59
CA THR A 18 9.28 11.31 -9.59
C THR A 18 10.76 11.59 -9.86
N LYS A 19 11.61 10.57 -9.78
CA LYS A 19 13.09 10.64 -9.87
C LYS A 19 13.75 11.51 -8.79
N LEU A 20 12.98 11.95 -7.80
CA LEU A 20 13.44 12.78 -6.69
C LEU A 20 12.88 12.22 -5.38
N LYS A 21 13.79 11.97 -4.44
CA LYS A 21 13.47 11.49 -3.11
C LYS A 21 13.23 12.66 -2.17
N ILE A 22 12.19 12.55 -1.34
CA ILE A 22 12.01 13.48 -0.21
C ILE A 22 12.91 13.01 0.93
N THR A 23 13.88 13.83 1.32
CA THR A 23 14.78 13.52 2.45
C THR A 23 14.19 13.99 3.78
N PHE A 24 14.76 13.51 4.88
CA PHE A 24 14.37 13.95 6.22
C PHE A 24 14.56 15.46 6.42
N GLU A 25 15.61 16.04 5.82
CA GLU A 25 15.89 17.47 5.85
C GLU A 25 14.83 18.27 5.10
N ILE A 26 14.37 17.78 3.94
CA ILE A 26 13.23 18.37 3.22
C ILE A 26 11.98 18.31 4.09
N VAL A 27 11.67 17.16 4.72
CA VAL A 27 10.50 17.04 5.61
C VAL A 27 10.57 18.04 6.77
N LYS A 28 11.73 18.17 7.43
CA LYS A 28 11.93 19.16 8.52
C LYS A 28 11.69 20.60 8.06
N GLU A 29 12.11 20.94 6.85
CA GLU A 29 11.91 22.30 6.34
C GLU A 29 10.42 22.56 6.01
N VAL A 30 9.79 21.67 5.25
CA VAL A 30 8.41 21.90 4.78
C VAL A 30 7.38 21.72 5.89
N SER A 31 7.65 20.88 6.90
CA SER A 31 6.77 20.69 8.07
C SER A 31 6.67 21.92 8.98
N LYS A 32 7.49 22.97 8.75
CA LYS A 32 7.27 24.29 9.35
C LYS A 32 5.93 24.91 8.90
N CYS A 33 5.40 24.49 7.75
CA CYS A 33 4.04 24.82 7.35
C CYS A 33 3.06 23.96 8.17
N PRO A 34 2.19 24.56 9.01
CA PRO A 34 1.32 23.79 9.93
C PRO A 34 0.30 22.92 9.20
N ASN A 35 0.01 23.21 7.93
CA ASN A 35 -0.92 22.42 7.12
C ASN A 35 -0.28 21.19 6.47
N ILE A 36 1.05 21.01 6.57
CA ILE A 36 1.74 19.80 6.13
C ILE A 36 1.88 18.88 7.35
N ILE A 37 1.01 17.87 7.43
CA ILE A 37 0.86 17.06 8.65
C ILE A 37 1.51 15.68 8.57
N GLY A 38 1.94 15.26 7.37
CA GLY A 38 2.47 13.94 7.18
C GLY A 38 3.06 13.66 5.81
N ILE A 39 3.43 12.41 5.60
CA ILE A 39 4.03 11.88 4.37
C ILE A 39 3.51 10.48 4.07
N LYS A 40 3.27 10.19 2.79
CA LYS A 40 3.25 8.83 2.26
C LYS A 40 4.64 8.51 1.70
N THR A 41 5.29 7.47 2.21
CA THR A 41 6.64 7.06 1.76
C THR A 41 6.79 5.54 1.79
N GLY A 42 7.51 5.02 0.80
CA GLY A 42 7.98 3.63 0.79
C GLY A 42 9.37 3.44 1.42
N ASP A 43 10.04 4.51 1.83
CA ASP A 43 11.36 4.45 2.43
C ASP A 43 11.27 4.15 3.93
N ILE A 44 11.60 2.91 4.30
CA ILE A 44 11.57 2.45 5.69
C ILE A 44 12.57 3.21 6.59
N ILE A 45 13.71 3.66 6.05
CA ILE A 45 14.72 4.40 6.81
C ILE A 45 14.17 5.78 7.18
N LEU A 46 13.57 6.47 6.20
CA LEU A 46 12.90 7.76 6.43
C LEU A 46 11.71 7.60 7.38
N ALA A 47 10.84 6.61 7.15
CA ALA A 47 9.68 6.33 7.97
C ALA A 47 10.05 6.09 9.44
N ARG A 48 11.04 5.22 9.68
CA ARG A 48 11.57 4.95 11.03
C ARG A 48 12.15 6.21 11.68
N ARG A 49 12.93 7.00 10.94
CA ARG A 49 13.52 8.24 11.46
C ARG A 49 12.46 9.27 11.85
N LEU A 50 11.45 9.47 11.00
CA LEU A 50 10.32 10.36 11.28
C LEU A 50 9.52 9.89 12.50
N LYS A 51 9.29 8.58 12.65
CA LYS A 51 8.60 8.03 13.82
C LYS A 51 9.31 8.37 15.13
N ILE A 52 10.64 8.33 15.15
CA ILE A 52 11.46 8.59 16.34
C ILE A 52 11.62 10.10 16.58
N GLU A 53 12.03 10.86 15.57
CA GLU A 53 12.43 12.27 15.72
C GLU A 53 11.25 13.24 15.58
N MET A 54 10.15 12.84 14.94
CA MET A 54 8.98 13.68 14.68
C MET A 54 7.68 12.90 14.95
N PRO A 55 7.42 12.43 16.20
CA PRO A 55 6.33 11.48 16.50
C PRO A 55 4.91 12.00 16.23
N LYS A 56 4.73 13.32 16.11
CA LYS A 56 3.45 13.96 15.72
C LYS A 56 3.24 14.04 14.20
N PHE A 57 4.31 13.87 13.41
CA PHE A 57 4.24 13.91 11.96
C PHE A 57 3.76 12.55 11.45
N HIS A 58 2.67 12.54 10.68
CA HIS A 58 2.05 11.29 10.26
C HIS A 58 2.86 10.61 9.17
N VAL A 59 3.12 9.31 9.33
CA VAL A 59 3.75 8.47 8.31
C VAL A 59 2.72 7.47 7.82
N LEU A 60 2.45 7.49 6.51
CA LEU A 60 1.69 6.47 5.80
C LEU A 60 2.69 5.63 5.00
N PHE A 61 2.99 4.43 5.47
CA PHE A 61 3.95 3.57 4.78
C PHE A 61 3.34 3.00 3.49
N SER A 62 4.13 2.81 2.44
CA SER A 62 3.60 2.34 1.14
C SER A 62 4.42 1.26 0.46
N THR A 63 5.41 0.67 1.13
CA THR A 63 6.12 -0.52 0.62
C THR A 63 5.55 -1.75 1.31
N ILE A 64 4.51 -2.33 0.72
CA ILE A 64 3.75 -3.44 1.32
C ILE A 64 4.63 -4.67 1.64
N ASP A 65 5.71 -4.92 0.89
CA ASP A 65 6.68 -6.01 1.14
C ASP A 65 7.34 -5.94 2.51
N LEU A 66 7.36 -4.76 3.12
CA LEU A 66 7.99 -4.50 4.42
C LEU A 66 6.95 -4.10 5.47
N PHE A 67 5.66 -4.37 5.22
CA PHE A 67 4.61 -3.83 6.07
C PHE A 67 4.65 -4.42 7.49
N ASP A 68 4.81 -5.73 7.63
CA ASP A 68 5.01 -6.43 8.91
C ASP A 68 6.20 -5.86 9.70
N VAL A 69 7.33 -5.60 9.03
CA VAL A 69 8.52 -4.97 9.62
C VAL A 69 8.22 -3.54 10.06
N ALA A 70 7.59 -2.74 9.20
CA ALA A 70 7.22 -1.34 9.51
C ALA A 70 6.27 -1.26 10.73
N ASN A 71 5.35 -2.22 10.80
CA ASN A 71 4.41 -2.41 11.89
C ASN A 71 5.10 -2.79 13.20
N ALA A 72 6.03 -3.74 13.18
CA ALA A 72 6.84 -4.10 14.35
C ALA A 72 7.64 -2.90 14.90
N PHE A 73 8.03 -1.94 14.04
CA PHE A 73 8.66 -0.67 14.44
C PHE A 73 7.68 0.42 14.91
N GLY A 74 6.37 0.14 14.95
CA GLY A 74 5.35 1.07 15.44
C GLY A 74 4.97 2.17 14.45
N ILE A 75 5.25 2.02 13.15
CA ILE A 75 4.72 2.92 12.11
C ILE A 75 3.19 2.76 12.05
N GLY A 76 2.69 1.52 12.06
CA GLY A 76 1.29 1.16 12.34
C GLY A 76 0.26 1.68 11.33
N LYS A 77 0.69 2.33 10.24
CA LYS A 77 -0.18 2.87 9.19
C LYS A 77 0.44 2.59 7.83
N VAL A 78 -0.35 1.99 6.96
CA VAL A 78 0.02 1.64 5.59
C VAL A 78 -1.06 2.08 4.63
N LEU A 79 -0.68 2.41 3.40
CA LEU A 79 -1.59 2.72 2.32
C LEU A 79 -1.09 2.02 1.05
N ASP A 80 -1.78 0.93 0.69
CA ASP A 80 -1.56 0.15 -0.52
C ASP A 80 -2.90 -0.26 -1.15
N GLY A 81 -2.95 -0.31 -2.48
CA GLY A 81 -4.17 -0.64 -3.22
C GLY A 81 -4.53 -2.13 -3.14
N MET A 82 -3.55 -3.01 -2.90
CA MET A 82 -3.80 -4.46 -2.81
C MET A 82 -4.83 -4.81 -1.74
N PHE A 83 -4.89 -4.02 -0.66
CA PHE A 83 -5.85 -4.24 0.43
C PHE A 83 -7.31 -4.17 -0.01
N SER A 84 -7.62 -3.43 -1.08
CA SER A 84 -8.98 -3.36 -1.62
C SER A 84 -9.43 -4.67 -2.26
N CYS A 85 -8.50 -5.44 -2.83
CA CYS A 85 -8.79 -6.71 -3.50
C CYS A 85 -8.38 -7.95 -2.70
N THR A 86 -7.91 -7.76 -1.47
CA THR A 86 -7.58 -8.85 -0.52
C THR A 86 -8.17 -8.66 0.88
N PRO A 87 -9.43 -8.24 1.06
CA PRO A 87 -9.99 -7.88 2.36
C PRO A 87 -9.94 -9.00 3.41
N ARG A 88 -10.14 -10.27 3.04
CA ARG A 88 -10.08 -11.40 3.99
C ARG A 88 -8.68 -11.59 4.55
N ASN A 89 -7.68 -11.54 3.67
CA ASN A 89 -6.29 -11.67 4.08
C ASN A 89 -5.84 -10.45 4.89
N VAL A 90 -6.29 -9.23 4.54
CA VAL A 90 -6.03 -8.01 5.32
C VAL A 90 -6.62 -8.09 6.73
N GLN A 91 -7.85 -8.58 6.85
CA GLN A 91 -8.47 -8.78 8.16
C GLN A 91 -7.63 -9.72 9.03
N LYS A 92 -7.24 -10.87 8.48
CA LYS A 92 -6.43 -11.86 9.22
C LYS A 92 -5.06 -11.33 9.60
N MET A 93 -4.39 -10.65 8.67
CA MET A 93 -3.13 -9.94 8.90
C MET A 93 -3.26 -8.98 10.11
N SER A 94 -4.27 -8.10 10.10
CA SER A 94 -4.53 -7.16 11.20
C SER A 94 -4.84 -7.86 12.53
N GLU A 95 -5.66 -8.91 12.53
CA GLU A 95 -6.01 -9.68 13.74
C GLU A 95 -4.77 -10.29 14.40
N TYR A 96 -3.86 -10.89 13.63
CA TYR A 96 -2.62 -11.48 14.15
C TYR A 96 -1.61 -10.43 14.59
N PHE A 97 -1.52 -9.31 13.86
CA PHE A 97 -0.67 -8.19 14.25
C PHE A 97 -1.09 -7.61 15.62
N GLU A 98 -2.38 -7.38 15.85
CA GLU A 98 -2.92 -6.88 17.12
C GLU A 98 -2.65 -7.83 18.30
N GLN A 99 -2.53 -9.14 18.02
CA GLN A 99 -2.17 -10.17 19.01
C GLN A 99 -0.66 -10.29 19.23
N GLY A 100 0.17 -9.52 18.52
CA GLY A 100 1.63 -9.63 18.55
C GLY A 100 2.17 -10.89 17.86
N ASN A 101 1.35 -11.58 17.07
CA ASN A 101 1.74 -12.79 16.35
C ASN A 101 2.27 -12.46 14.96
N PHE A 102 3.49 -11.91 14.91
CA PHE A 102 4.11 -11.42 13.69
C PHE A 102 4.40 -12.52 12.65
N ILE A 103 4.57 -13.77 13.07
CA ILE A 103 4.80 -14.89 12.15
C ILE A 103 3.52 -15.23 11.38
N GLU A 104 2.37 -15.28 12.06
CA GLU A 104 1.09 -15.50 11.37
C GLU A 104 0.69 -14.29 10.53
N ASP A 105 0.88 -13.06 11.04
CA ASP A 105 0.71 -11.82 10.30
C ASP A 105 1.43 -11.85 8.93
N GLY A 106 2.73 -12.16 8.95
CA GLY A 106 3.56 -12.30 7.74
C GLY A 106 3.07 -13.36 6.75
N LYS A 107 2.41 -14.44 7.20
CA LYS A 107 1.83 -15.44 6.28
C LYS A 107 0.66 -14.87 5.48
N TYR A 108 -0.18 -14.04 6.09
CA TYR A 108 -1.29 -13.39 5.39
C TYR A 108 -0.78 -12.24 4.51
N LEU A 109 0.25 -11.52 4.95
CA LEU A 109 0.94 -10.56 4.08
C LEU A 109 1.49 -11.25 2.81
N ASN A 110 2.18 -12.39 2.95
CA ASN A 110 2.70 -13.14 1.80
C ASN A 110 1.61 -13.54 0.79
N LYS A 111 0.41 -13.92 1.25
CA LYS A 111 -0.73 -14.20 0.36
C LYS A 111 -1.15 -12.98 -0.47
N ILE A 112 -1.12 -11.80 0.15
CA ILE A 112 -1.41 -10.53 -0.56
C ILE A 112 -0.31 -10.25 -1.60
N LEU A 113 0.95 -10.43 -1.23
CA LEU A 113 2.10 -10.26 -2.13
C LEU A 113 2.07 -11.26 -3.30
N ASP A 114 1.70 -12.52 -3.06
CA ASP A 114 1.59 -13.55 -4.10
C ASP A 114 0.56 -13.18 -5.17
N LEU A 115 -0.57 -12.60 -4.77
CA LEU A 115 -1.55 -12.08 -5.72
C LEU A 115 -0.98 -10.89 -6.49
N ARG A 116 -0.38 -9.91 -5.80
CA ARG A 116 0.24 -8.73 -6.43
C ARG A 116 1.30 -9.14 -7.46
N ASP A 117 2.16 -10.08 -7.12
CA ASP A 117 3.25 -10.55 -7.98
C ASP A 117 2.70 -11.32 -9.18
N THR A 118 1.59 -12.03 -9.00
CA THR A 118 0.84 -12.63 -10.10
C THR A 118 0.29 -11.54 -11.04
N MET A 119 -0.33 -10.48 -10.49
CA MET A 119 -0.84 -9.36 -11.28
C MET A 119 0.27 -8.62 -12.04
N ALA A 120 1.43 -8.42 -11.41
CA ALA A 120 2.57 -7.71 -11.99
C ALA A 120 3.08 -8.36 -13.29
N ARG A 121 2.94 -9.69 -13.44
CA ARG A 121 3.31 -10.42 -14.66
C ARG A 121 2.43 -10.11 -15.87
N TYR A 122 1.19 -9.67 -15.64
CA TYR A 122 0.18 -9.45 -16.69
C TYR A 122 -0.36 -8.02 -16.74
N GLY A 123 0.18 -7.14 -15.88
CA GLY A 123 -0.28 -5.76 -15.69
C GLY A 123 -1.14 -5.65 -14.44
N ILE A 124 -0.68 -4.83 -13.48
CA ILE A 124 -1.33 -4.66 -12.17
C ILE A 124 -2.77 -4.16 -12.32
N MET A 125 -2.97 -3.05 -13.03
CA MET A 125 -4.27 -2.37 -13.12
C MET A 125 -5.39 -3.18 -13.80
N PRO A 126 -5.18 -3.83 -14.96
CA PRO A 126 -6.23 -4.63 -15.57
C PRO A 126 -6.48 -5.94 -14.81
N CYS A 127 -5.48 -6.52 -14.13
CA CYS A 127 -5.68 -7.66 -13.23
C CYS A 127 -6.42 -7.26 -11.94
N PHE A 128 -6.11 -6.09 -11.37
CA PHE A 128 -6.83 -5.52 -10.23
C PHE A 128 -8.30 -5.32 -10.57
N THR A 129 -8.60 -4.83 -11.78
CA THR A 129 -9.99 -4.74 -12.27
C THR A 129 -10.70 -6.10 -12.25
N ALA A 130 -10.03 -7.16 -12.74
CA ALA A 130 -10.60 -8.50 -12.70
C ALA A 130 -10.84 -9.00 -11.26
N ALA A 131 -9.89 -8.75 -10.35
CA ALA A 131 -10.03 -9.13 -8.95
C ALA A 131 -11.19 -8.41 -8.25
N MET A 132 -11.32 -7.09 -8.44
CA MET A 132 -12.44 -6.31 -7.89
C MET A 132 -13.79 -6.80 -8.43
N ASN A 133 -13.89 -7.07 -9.74
CA ASN A 133 -15.11 -7.62 -10.35
C ASN A 133 -15.46 -9.01 -9.81
N LEU A 134 -14.47 -9.87 -9.53
CA LEU A 134 -14.69 -11.18 -8.89
C LEU A 134 -15.23 -11.06 -7.45
N LEU A 135 -14.93 -9.95 -6.76
CA LEU A 135 -15.47 -9.61 -5.45
C LEU A 135 -16.85 -8.92 -5.51
N GLY A 136 -17.40 -8.73 -6.71
CA GLY A 136 -18.69 -8.07 -6.92
C GLY A 136 -18.62 -6.53 -6.97
N CYS A 137 -17.41 -5.95 -6.98
CA CYS A 137 -17.21 -4.52 -7.21
C CYS A 137 -17.07 -4.25 -8.71
N GLU A 138 -18.20 -4.21 -9.41
CA GLU A 138 -18.22 -4.05 -10.87
C GLU A 138 -17.65 -2.70 -11.34
N GLY A 139 -16.71 -2.74 -12.28
CA GLY A 139 -16.15 -1.54 -12.90
C GLY A 139 -14.93 -1.79 -13.78
N ASN A 140 -14.34 -0.69 -14.26
CA ASN A 140 -13.00 -0.65 -14.82
C ASN A 140 -12.13 0.25 -13.94
N PHE A 141 -11.11 -0.33 -13.32
CA PHE A 141 -10.22 0.36 -12.39
C PHE A 141 -8.87 0.67 -13.04
N ALA A 142 -8.66 0.26 -14.29
CA ALA A 142 -7.46 0.55 -15.05
C ALA A 142 -7.59 1.86 -15.84
N GLN A 143 -6.44 2.46 -16.17
CA GLN A 143 -6.41 3.61 -17.07
C GLN A 143 -7.00 3.22 -18.43
N ASP A 144 -7.60 4.17 -19.14
CA ASP A 144 -8.24 3.98 -20.45
C ASP A 144 -7.29 3.42 -21.52
N TYR A 145 -6.00 3.73 -21.43
CA TYR A 145 -4.94 3.19 -22.29
C TYR A 145 -4.43 1.81 -21.86
N SER A 146 -4.95 1.21 -20.79
CA SER A 146 -4.52 -0.11 -20.33
C SER A 146 -5.09 -1.22 -21.20
N SER A 147 -4.25 -2.18 -21.59
CA SER A 147 -4.68 -3.39 -22.27
C SER A 147 -5.65 -4.18 -21.40
N LYS A 148 -6.70 -4.73 -22.01
CA LYS A 148 -7.58 -5.71 -21.36
C LYS A 148 -6.84 -7.02 -21.17
N ILE A 149 -7.05 -7.68 -20.04
CA ILE A 149 -6.61 -9.07 -19.89
C ILE A 149 -7.44 -10.00 -20.76
N ASN A 150 -6.84 -11.09 -21.24
CA ASN A 150 -7.55 -12.14 -21.96
C ASN A 150 -8.17 -13.15 -20.97
N LYS A 151 -8.93 -14.12 -21.50
CA LYS A 151 -9.60 -15.14 -20.69
C LYS A 151 -8.64 -16.02 -19.89
N SER A 152 -7.45 -16.33 -20.43
CA SER A 152 -6.49 -17.17 -19.69
C SER A 152 -5.91 -16.45 -18.48
N VAL A 153 -5.56 -15.16 -18.62
CA VAL A 153 -5.11 -14.33 -17.50
C VAL A 153 -6.21 -14.15 -16.46
N PHE A 154 -7.46 -13.95 -16.89
CA PHE A 154 -8.59 -13.88 -15.96
C PHE A 154 -8.71 -15.15 -15.10
N GLU A 155 -8.62 -16.34 -15.69
CA GLU A 155 -8.67 -17.60 -14.93
C GLU A 155 -7.44 -17.77 -14.00
N ILE A 156 -6.26 -17.28 -14.38
CA ILE A 156 -5.08 -17.25 -13.50
C ILE A 156 -5.35 -16.39 -12.26
N ILE A 157 -5.88 -15.18 -12.42
CA ILE A 157 -6.21 -14.30 -11.30
C ILE A 157 -7.28 -14.94 -10.41
N LYS A 158 -8.35 -15.47 -11.00
CA LYS A 158 -9.42 -16.17 -10.26
C LYS A 158 -8.89 -17.37 -9.48
N SER A 159 -8.02 -18.17 -10.09
CA SER A 159 -7.39 -19.32 -9.42
C SER A 159 -6.52 -18.87 -8.27
N LYS A 160 -5.69 -17.83 -8.46
CA LYS A 160 -4.84 -17.29 -7.40
C LYS A 160 -5.67 -16.73 -6.23
N MET A 161 -6.76 -16.02 -6.50
CA MET A 161 -7.65 -15.50 -5.45
C MET A 161 -8.30 -16.62 -4.63
N LYS A 162 -8.69 -17.74 -5.26
CA LYS A 162 -9.17 -18.94 -4.53
C LYS A 162 -8.06 -19.59 -3.70
N GLU A 163 -6.86 -19.73 -4.28
CA GLU A 163 -5.69 -20.31 -3.63
C GLU A 163 -5.32 -19.55 -2.34
N ILE A 164 -5.34 -18.22 -2.37
CA ILE A 164 -5.07 -17.40 -1.20
C ILE A 164 -6.26 -17.27 -0.24
N GLY A 165 -7.41 -17.90 -0.56
CA GLY A 165 -8.62 -17.88 0.25
C GLY A 165 -9.40 -16.57 0.24
N GLU A 166 -9.27 -15.78 -0.83
CA GLU A 166 -10.00 -14.51 -0.99
C GLU A 166 -11.41 -14.73 -1.58
N LEU A 167 -11.53 -15.68 -2.51
CA LEU A 167 -12.79 -16.19 -3.08
C LEU A 167 -13.15 -17.54 -2.46
#